data_AF-A0A235AD09-F1
#
_entry.id   AF-A0A235AD09-F1
#
_cell.length_a   1.000
_cell.length_b   1.000
_cell.length_c   1.000
_cell.angle_alpha   90.00
_cell.angle_beta   90.00
_cell.angle_gamma   90.00
#
_symmetry.space_group_name_H-M   'P 1'
#
loop_
_entity.id
_entity.type
_entity.pdbx_description
1 polymer ?
#
loop_
_entity_poly.entity_id
_entity_poly.type
_entity_poly.pdbx_seq_one_letter_code
_entity_poly.pdbx_strand_id
1 'polypeptide(L)'
;MYTGHWDIYPGPGFDGSRFIETLPDRLGDDFTVEDLGFEPSFPALGLIAHAYGNTGINVSVGSKDGTDVVDITALSRCAQPPE
;
A
#
# COMPACT_ATOMS: atom_id res chain seq x y z
N MET A 1 18.01 -6.02 3.14
CA MET A 1 16.81 -5.20 2.90
C MET A 1 15.99 -5.97 1.87
N TYR A 2 14.99 -6.72 2.31
CA TYR A 2 14.09 -7.39 1.36
C TYR A 2 12.93 -6.44 1.13
N THR A 3 13.02 -5.70 0.02
CA THR A 3 11.93 -4.85 -0.47
C THR A 3 11.20 -5.63 -1.55
N GLY A 4 9.92 -5.91 -1.31
CA GLY A 4 9.01 -6.31 -2.38
C GLY A 4 8.51 -5.05 -3.07
N HIS A 5 8.45 -5.05 -4.39
CA HIS A 5 7.92 -3.94 -5.16
C HIS A 5 7.19 -4.47 -6.38
N TRP A 6 5.96 -3.99 -6.59
CA TRP A 6 5.11 -4.40 -7.68
C TRP A 6 4.42 -3.20 -8.30
N ASP A 7 4.57 -3.05 -9.61
CA ASP A 7 3.71 -2.22 -10.44
C ASP A 7 2.57 -3.11 -10.97
N ILE A 8 1.33 -2.76 -10.63
CA ILE A 8 0.13 -3.40 -11.19
C ILE A 8 -0.53 -2.40 -12.12
N TYR A 9 -0.80 -2.82 -13.36
CA TYR A 9 -1.45 -2.00 -14.40
C TYR A 9 -2.91 -2.44 -14.53
N PRO A 10 -3.86 -1.70 -13.92
CA PRO A 10 -5.28 -2.05 -13.96
C PRO A 10 -5.86 -1.85 -15.37
N GLY A 11 -7.01 -2.49 -15.63
CA GLY A 11 -7.74 -2.26 -16.87
C GLY A 11 -8.36 -0.86 -16.96
N PRO A 12 -8.81 -0.43 -18.16
CA PRO A 12 -9.46 0.86 -18.35
C PRO A 12 -10.67 1.06 -17.42
N GLY A 13 -10.83 2.27 -16.90
CA GLY A 13 -11.94 2.63 -15.98
C GLY A 13 -11.72 2.20 -14.53
N PHE A 14 -10.48 1.86 -14.15
CA PHE A 14 -10.10 1.62 -12.77
C PHE A 14 -10.27 2.88 -11.91
N ASP A 15 -10.94 2.74 -10.77
CA ASP A 15 -11.14 3.82 -9.80
C ASP A 15 -10.13 3.67 -8.67
N GLY A 16 -9.00 4.37 -8.79
CA GLY A 16 -7.90 4.32 -7.84
C GLY A 16 -8.28 4.81 -6.44
N SER A 17 -9.07 5.88 -6.36
CA SER A 17 -9.53 6.44 -5.08
C SER A 17 -10.40 5.44 -4.35
N ARG A 18 -11.42 4.89 -5.03
CA ARG A 18 -12.29 3.87 -4.45
C ARG A 18 -11.52 2.59 -4.10
N PHE A 19 -10.54 2.21 -4.90
CA PHE A 19 -9.68 1.06 -4.59
C PHE A 19 -8.97 1.27 -3.24
N ILE A 20 -8.30 2.40 -3.05
CA ILE A 20 -7.60 2.73 -1.80
C ILE A 20 -8.58 2.81 -0.62
N GLU A 21 -9.72 3.48 -0.78
CA GLU A 21 -10.74 3.62 0.28
C GLU A 21 -11.30 2.27 0.75
N THR A 22 -11.48 1.32 -0.16
CA THR A 22 -12.12 0.03 0.15
C THR A 22 -11.14 -1.12 0.39
N LEU A 23 -9.84 -0.89 0.21
CA LEU A 23 -8.82 -1.91 0.37
C LEU A 23 -8.73 -2.45 1.81
N PRO A 24 -8.73 -1.63 2.88
CA PRO A 24 -8.65 -2.13 4.26
C PRO A 24 -9.73 -3.17 4.59
N ASP A 25 -10.98 -2.91 4.18
CA ASP A 25 -12.12 -3.78 4.43
C ASP A 25 -12.00 -5.17 3.76
N ARG A 26 -11.08 -5.33 2.81
CA ARG A 26 -10.87 -6.57 2.06
C ARG A 26 -9.67 -7.39 2.51
N LEU A 27 -8.76 -6.80 3.28
CA LEU A 27 -7.50 -7.44 3.68
C LEU A 27 -7.64 -8.31 4.94
N GLY A 28 -8.67 -8.06 5.75
CA GLY A 28 -8.93 -8.79 7.00
C GLY A 28 -8.06 -8.31 8.17
N ASP A 29 -8.24 -8.94 9.32
CA ASP A 29 -7.72 -8.46 10.62
C ASP A 29 -6.19 -8.54 10.77
N ASP A 30 -5.49 -9.24 9.86
CA ASP A 30 -4.02 -9.33 9.85
C ASP A 30 -3.35 -8.04 9.31
N PHE A 31 -4.13 -7.09 8.81
CA PHE A 31 -3.65 -5.83 8.26
C PHE A 31 -4.22 -4.65 9.03
N THR A 32 -3.33 -3.78 9.51
CA THR A 32 -3.72 -2.53 10.19
C THR A 32 -3.32 -1.34 9.34
N VAL A 33 -4.22 -0.36 9.19
CA VAL A 33 -3.90 0.92 8.53
C VAL A 33 -2.95 1.73 9.40
N GLU A 34 -1.87 2.22 8.79
CA GLU A 34 -0.89 3.11 9.42
C GLU A 34 -1.17 4.56 9.02
N ASP A 35 -1.00 5.48 9.97
CA ASP A 35 -1.01 6.92 9.68
C ASP A 35 0.28 7.29 8.93
N LEU A 36 0.11 7.84 7.72
CA LEU A 36 1.22 8.29 6.88
C LEU A 36 1.91 9.54 7.46
N GLY A 37 1.27 10.26 8.39
CA GLY A 37 1.77 11.50 8.99
C GLY A 37 1.62 12.74 8.09
N PHE A 38 1.01 12.59 6.92
CA PHE A 38 0.64 13.66 5.99
C PHE A 38 -0.54 13.19 5.11
N GLU A 39 -1.26 14.14 4.52
CA GLU A 39 -2.29 13.86 3.52
C GLU A 39 -1.67 13.88 2.11
N PRO A 40 -1.58 12.74 1.41
CA PRO A 40 -1.02 12.69 0.07
C PRO A 40 -1.98 13.35 -0.94
N SER A 41 -1.44 13.98 -1.98
CA SER A 41 -2.23 14.55 -3.08
C SER A 41 -2.74 13.50 -4.09
N PHE A 42 -2.50 12.22 -3.82
CA PHE A 42 -2.86 11.07 -4.64
C PHE A 42 -3.38 9.95 -3.74
N PRO A 43 -4.20 9.01 -4.25
CA PRO A 43 -4.70 7.90 -3.44
C PRO A 43 -3.54 7.03 -2.92
N ALA A 44 -3.38 6.95 -1.60
CA ALA A 44 -2.37 6.11 -0.98
C ALA A 44 -2.80 5.62 0.40
N LEU A 45 -2.18 4.52 0.83
CA LEU A 45 -2.47 3.82 2.08
C LEU A 45 -1.19 3.19 2.63
N GLY A 46 -0.92 3.43 3.91
CA GLY A 46 0.08 2.69 4.69
C GLY A 46 -0.58 1.54 5.44
N LEU A 47 0.08 0.39 5.51
CA LEU A 47 -0.41 -0.81 6.15
C LEU A 47 0.70 -1.51 6.92
N ILE A 48 0.35 -2.13 8.04
CA ILE A 48 1.18 -3.12 8.73
C ILE A 48 0.56 -4.50 8.54
N ALA A 49 1.33 -5.43 7.98
CA ALA A 49 0.93 -6.81 7.75
C ALA A 49 1.48 -7.71 8.87
N HIS A 50 0.65 -7.98 9.89
CA HIS A 50 1.05 -8.66 11.13
C HIS A 50 1.47 -10.11 10.92
N ALA A 51 0.71 -10.85 10.10
CA ALA A 51 1.02 -12.24 9.74
C ALA A 51 2.36 -12.41 8.98
N TYR A 52 2.93 -11.31 8.47
CA TYR A 52 4.15 -11.29 7.68
C TYR A 52 5.31 -10.60 8.44
N GLY A 53 5.41 -10.85 9.75
CA GLY A 53 6.50 -10.31 10.57
C GLY A 53 6.42 -8.79 10.74
N ASN A 54 5.18 -8.26 10.84
CA ASN A 54 4.91 -6.83 10.91
C ASN A 54 5.57 -6.05 9.75
N THR A 55 5.46 -6.57 8.52
CA THR A 55 5.97 -5.92 7.32
C THR A 55 5.16 -4.65 7.03
N GLY A 56 5.84 -3.54 6.78
CA GLY A 56 5.19 -2.31 6.31
C GLY A 56 4.87 -2.43 4.83
N ILE A 57 3.67 -2.05 4.42
CA ILE A 57 3.22 -2.06 3.03
C ILE A 57 2.66 -0.68 2.71
N ASN A 58 3.20 -0.05 1.67
CA ASN A 58 2.63 1.14 1.07
C ASN A 58 1.93 0.73 -0.22
N VAL A 59 0.68 1.17 -0.37
CA VAL A 59 -0.09 1.04 -1.60
C VAL A 59 -0.42 2.43 -2.09
N SER A 60 -0.13 2.75 -3.35
CA SER A 60 -0.51 4.03 -3.94
C SER A 60 -0.99 3.88 -5.36
N VAL A 61 -1.83 4.81 -5.80
CA VAL A 61 -2.29 4.88 -7.18
C VAL A 61 -1.74 6.15 -7.82
N GLY A 62 -1.05 5.97 -8.95
CA GLY A 62 -0.53 7.05 -9.76
C GLY A 62 -0.76 6.79 -11.24
N SER A 63 -0.08 7.57 -12.08
CA SER A 63 -0.09 7.39 -13.52
C SER A 63 1.35 7.33 -14.05
N LYS A 64 1.61 6.38 -14.94
CA LYS A 64 2.89 6.19 -15.65
C LYS A 64 2.60 6.12 -17.14
N ASP A 65 3.18 7.05 -17.90
CA ASP A 65 2.96 7.19 -19.35
C ASP A 65 1.47 7.25 -19.74
N GLY A 66 0.63 7.87 -18.90
CA GLY A 66 -0.80 8.02 -19.11
C GLY A 66 -1.65 6.79 -18.78
N THR A 67 -1.05 5.76 -18.17
CA THR A 67 -1.73 4.56 -17.68
C THR A 67 -1.76 4.58 -16.16
N ASP A 68 -2.92 4.29 -15.56
CA ASP A 68 -3.02 4.15 -14.10
C ASP A 68 -2.17 2.96 -13.63
N VAL A 69 -1.47 3.16 -12.51
CA VAL A 69 -0.62 2.14 -11.88
C VAL A 69 -0.93 2.09 -10.40
N VAL A 70 -1.13 0.88 -9.88
CA VAL A 70 -1.09 0.61 -8.45
C VAL A 70 0.33 0.20 -8.11
N ASP A 71 1.02 1.03 -7.34
CA ASP A 71 2.33 0.75 -6.75
C ASP A 71 2.14 0.08 -5.40
N ILE A 72 2.80 -1.06 -5.20
CA ILE A 72 2.86 -1.73 -3.90
C ILE A 72 4.32 -1.88 -3.52
N THR A 73 4.69 -1.28 -2.40
CA THR A 73 6.03 -1.39 -1.83
C THR A 73 5.96 -2.00 -0.44
N ALA A 74 6.58 -3.17 -0.26
CA ALA A 74 6.65 -3.89 1.01
C ALA A 74 8.06 -3.79 1.59
N LEU A 75 8.17 -3.36 2.85
CA LEU A 75 9.42 -3.11 3.55
C LEU A 75 9.47 -3.98 4.82
N SER A 76 10.41 -4.94 4.83
CA SER A 76 10.69 -5.76 6.01
C SER A 76 11.12 -4.90 7.20
N ARG A 77 10.72 -5.29 8.40
CA ARG A 77 10.84 -4.55 9.67
C ARG A 77 12.27 -4.32 10.23
N CYS A 78 13.32 -4.39 9.40
CA CYS A 78 14.73 -4.33 9.83
C CYS A 78 15.14 -3.05 10.60
N ALA A 79 14.25 -2.07 10.77
CA ALA A 79 14.52 -0.81 11.45
C ALA A 79 13.45 -0.37 12.49
N GLN A 80 12.42 -1.17 12.82
CA GLN A 80 11.54 -0.81 13.94
C GLN A 80 12.15 -1.29 15.27
N PRO A 81 12.04 -0.51 16.37
CA PRO A 81 12.49 -0.92 17.69
C PRO A 81 11.87 -2.27 18.10
N PRO A 82 12.59 -3.11 18.87
CA PRO A 82 11.99 -4.26 19.53
C PRO A 82 10.90 -3.79 20.51
N GLU A 83 9.89 -4.64 20.71
CA GLU A 83 8.81 -4.47 21.69
C GLU A 83 9.32 -4.59 23.13
#